data_AF-A0A8D8AB76-F1
#
_entry.id   AF-A0A8D8AB76-F1
#
_cell.length_a   1.000
_cell.length_b   1.000
_cell.length_c   1.000
_cell.angle_alpha   90.00
_cell.angle_beta   90.00
_cell.angle_gamma   90.00
#
_symmetry.space_group_name_H-M   'P 1'
#
loop_
_entity.id
_entity.type
_entity.pdbx_description
1 polymer ?
#
loop_
_entity_poly.entity_id
_entity_poly.type
_entity_poly.pdbx_seq_one_letter_code
_entity_poly.pdbx_strand_id
1 'polypeptide(L)'
;MPEAQQEAGTAAFQYPVARRDDSVVDEIHGQQIADPYRWLEDPDAEETQAYVEQQNKIAQPFLESCDEWKKLNAKLTKRWNYPKYSCPFKHASRYFFFMNTGLQNQDVLYVQNSLDDEPKVFLDPNALSKDGTIALVGSRFSDDGNLFAYGLSQSGSDWTKLKVRDVNTGEDFPETIEHTKFVTASWTKDNKGFFYARYPVVEGKADGSETAANENQKLYYHRIGEPQDKDVLIAEFPEEPSWRLMPEVSDCGKYLMLFIMKGCKDMLLYFSNLEKAGGINGKLDFTKIVTEFDSDYDYITNEGSIFSFRTNKGAPNYRVV
;
A
#
# COMPACT_ATOMS: atom_id res chain seq x y z
N MET A 1 -3.92 -64.89 1.43
CA MET A 1 -5.10 -64.02 1.35
C MET A 1 -4.58 -62.61 1.17
N PRO A 2 -4.81 -61.96 0.03
CA PRO A 2 -4.47 -60.55 -0.12
C PRO A 2 -5.57 -59.69 0.52
N GLU A 3 -5.17 -58.76 1.39
CA GLU A 3 -6.04 -57.72 1.94
C GLU A 3 -6.53 -56.83 0.80
N ALA A 4 -7.85 -56.75 0.65
CA ALA A 4 -8.49 -55.83 -0.28
C ALA A 4 -8.27 -54.40 0.21
N GLN A 5 -7.53 -53.61 -0.55
CA GLN A 5 -7.57 -52.16 -0.43
C GLN A 5 -9.00 -51.72 -0.77
N GLN A 6 -9.67 -51.18 0.24
CA GLN A 6 -10.97 -50.56 0.11
C GLN A 6 -10.77 -49.26 -0.70
N GLU A 7 -11.10 -49.29 -1.99
CA GLU A 7 -11.21 -48.07 -2.80
C GLU A 7 -12.23 -47.15 -2.13
N ALA A 8 -11.74 -46.07 -1.51
CA ALA A 8 -12.59 -44.98 -1.07
C ALA A 8 -13.22 -44.37 -2.32
N GLY A 9 -14.50 -44.67 -2.58
CA GLY A 9 -15.25 -44.08 -3.68
C GLY A 9 -15.16 -42.57 -3.60
N THR A 10 -14.62 -41.95 -4.66
CA THR A 10 -14.58 -40.50 -4.82
C THR A 10 -16.02 -39.98 -4.79
N ALA A 11 -16.37 -39.28 -3.72
CA ALA A 11 -17.64 -38.56 -3.67
C ALA A 11 -17.69 -37.58 -4.86
N ALA A 12 -18.69 -37.74 -5.73
CA ALA A 12 -18.87 -36.84 -6.85
C ALA A 12 -19.28 -35.46 -6.33
N PHE A 13 -18.45 -34.44 -6.59
CA PHE A 13 -18.80 -33.06 -6.25
C PHE A 13 -19.97 -32.59 -7.11
N GLN A 14 -20.99 -32.02 -6.47
CA GLN A 14 -22.04 -31.27 -7.14
C GLN A 14 -21.62 -29.80 -7.14
N TYR A 15 -21.12 -29.31 -8.27
CA TYR A 15 -20.72 -27.92 -8.39
C TYR A 15 -21.93 -26.99 -8.53
N PRO A 16 -21.82 -25.72 -8.09
CA PRO A 16 -22.86 -24.74 -8.29
C PRO A 16 -23.05 -24.48 -9.78
N VAL A 17 -24.30 -24.32 -10.21
CA VAL A 17 -24.58 -23.94 -11.59
C VAL A 17 -24.27 -22.45 -11.74
N ALA A 18 -23.21 -22.13 -12.47
CA ALA A 18 -22.95 -20.77 -12.94
C ALA A 18 -23.80 -20.51 -14.18
N ARG A 19 -24.66 -19.49 -14.16
CA ARG A 19 -25.37 -19.07 -15.37
C ARG A 19 -24.35 -18.69 -16.44
N ARG A 20 -24.55 -19.21 -17.64
CA ARG A 20 -23.80 -18.81 -18.83
C ARG A 20 -24.61 -17.79 -19.59
N ASP A 21 -24.00 -16.66 -19.89
CA ASP A 21 -24.53 -15.64 -20.78
C ASP A 21 -23.82 -15.72 -22.13
N ASP A 22 -24.24 -16.67 -22.98
CA ASP A 22 -23.60 -16.87 -24.29
C ASP A 22 -23.83 -15.68 -25.26
N SER A 23 -24.55 -14.63 -24.85
CA SER A 23 -24.73 -13.40 -25.61
C SER A 23 -23.56 -12.42 -25.48
N VAL A 24 -22.71 -12.57 -24.45
CA VAL A 24 -21.56 -11.69 -24.22
C VAL A 24 -20.38 -12.16 -25.07
N VAL A 25 -20.10 -11.41 -26.15
CA VAL A 25 -18.99 -11.67 -27.07
C VAL A 25 -18.32 -10.35 -27.44
N ASP A 26 -17.01 -10.26 -27.22
CA ASP A 26 -16.17 -9.14 -27.63
C ASP A 26 -15.52 -9.43 -28.99
N GLU A 27 -15.38 -8.41 -29.84
CA GLU A 27 -14.55 -8.49 -31.05
C GLU A 27 -13.20 -7.81 -30.81
N ILE A 28 -12.13 -8.61 -30.74
CA ILE A 28 -10.77 -8.13 -30.49
C ILE A 28 -9.90 -8.47 -31.69
N HIS A 29 -9.43 -7.46 -32.42
CA HIS A 29 -8.63 -7.60 -33.65
C HIS A 29 -9.27 -8.52 -34.70
N GLY A 30 -10.60 -8.45 -34.84
CA GLY A 30 -11.39 -9.26 -35.77
C GLY A 30 -11.67 -10.70 -35.30
N GLN A 31 -11.30 -11.05 -34.07
CA GLN A 31 -11.61 -12.34 -33.44
C GLN A 31 -12.77 -12.18 -32.46
N GLN A 32 -13.74 -13.08 -32.53
CA GLN A 32 -14.87 -13.14 -31.61
C GLN A 32 -14.48 -13.94 -30.36
N ILE A 33 -14.59 -13.33 -29.18
CA ILE A 33 -14.20 -13.91 -27.89
C ILE A 33 -15.40 -13.86 -26.96
N ALA A 34 -15.96 -15.04 -26.63
CA ALA A 34 -17.10 -15.14 -25.72
C ALA A 34 -16.65 -15.07 -24.26
N ASP A 35 -17.40 -14.32 -23.43
CA ASP A 35 -17.19 -14.22 -21.99
C ASP A 35 -18.50 -14.46 -21.22
N PRO A 36 -18.95 -15.72 -21.14
CA PRO A 36 -20.28 -16.06 -20.62
C PRO A 36 -20.45 -15.82 -19.12
N TYR A 37 -19.41 -15.39 -18.42
CA TYR A 37 -19.43 -15.15 -16.97
C TYR A 37 -19.07 -13.71 -16.60
N ARG A 38 -19.12 -12.77 -17.56
CA ARG A 38 -18.92 -11.32 -17.33
C ARG A 38 -19.72 -10.77 -16.15
N TRP A 39 -20.89 -11.36 -15.85
CA TRP A 39 -21.72 -10.99 -14.70
C TRP A 39 -21.02 -11.16 -13.34
N LEU A 40 -19.99 -12.00 -13.23
CA LEU A 40 -19.19 -12.16 -12.02
C LEU A 40 -18.24 -10.97 -11.76
N GLU A 41 -18.04 -10.08 -12.74
CA GLU A 41 -17.24 -8.86 -12.55
C GLU A 41 -17.93 -7.80 -11.67
N ASP A 42 -19.24 -7.95 -11.42
CA ASP A 42 -19.97 -7.14 -10.45
C ASP A 42 -20.03 -7.88 -9.08
N PRO A 43 -19.21 -7.48 -8.09
CA PRO A 43 -19.20 -8.11 -6.77
C PRO A 43 -20.42 -7.74 -5.91
N ASP A 44 -21.16 -6.70 -6.28
CA ASP A 44 -22.34 -6.23 -5.55
C ASP A 44 -23.63 -6.90 -6.02
N ALA A 45 -23.61 -7.54 -7.19
CA ALA A 45 -24.74 -8.29 -7.71
C ALA A 45 -25.12 -9.48 -6.80
N GLU A 46 -26.42 -9.63 -6.53
CA GLU A 46 -26.96 -10.75 -5.75
C GLU A 46 -26.58 -12.11 -6.36
N GLU A 47 -26.54 -12.21 -7.70
CA GLU A 47 -26.14 -13.44 -8.41
C GLU A 47 -24.68 -13.82 -8.09
N THR A 48 -23.76 -12.84 -8.08
CA THR A 48 -22.34 -13.04 -7.76
C THR A 48 -22.16 -13.47 -6.31
N GLN A 49 -22.80 -12.79 -5.38
CA GLN A 49 -22.72 -13.12 -3.95
C GLN A 49 -23.26 -14.53 -3.68
N ALA A 50 -24.42 -14.87 -4.27
CA ALA A 50 -25.00 -16.21 -4.15
C ALA A 50 -24.06 -17.28 -4.73
N TYR A 51 -23.40 -17.00 -5.85
CA TYR A 51 -22.44 -17.92 -6.46
C TYR A 51 -21.20 -18.12 -5.58
N VAL A 52 -20.62 -17.05 -5.02
CA VAL A 52 -19.49 -17.11 -4.08
C VAL A 52 -19.86 -17.93 -2.84
N GLU A 53 -21.05 -17.72 -2.27
CA GLU A 53 -21.54 -18.53 -1.15
C GLU A 53 -21.67 -20.02 -1.50
N GLN A 54 -22.20 -20.34 -2.68
CA GLN A 54 -22.35 -21.72 -3.12
C GLN A 54 -20.99 -22.41 -3.33
N GLN A 55 -19.99 -21.69 -3.86
CA GLN A 55 -18.62 -22.19 -3.95
C GLN A 55 -18.02 -22.45 -2.56
N ASN A 56 -18.19 -21.50 -1.62
CA ASN A 56 -17.73 -21.67 -0.24
C ASN A 56 -18.39 -22.85 0.48
N LYS A 57 -19.70 -23.11 0.24
CA LYS A 57 -20.44 -24.26 0.80
C LYS A 57 -19.90 -25.62 0.36
N ILE A 58 -19.15 -25.67 -0.73
CA ILE A 58 -18.46 -26.90 -1.18
C ILE A 58 -17.03 -26.93 -0.63
N ALA A 59 -16.30 -25.82 -0.80
CA ALA A 59 -14.88 -25.76 -0.45
C ALA A 59 -14.64 -25.86 1.06
N GLN A 60 -15.39 -25.14 1.90
CA GLN A 60 -15.16 -25.11 3.34
C GLN A 60 -15.34 -26.48 4.00
N PRO A 61 -16.46 -27.21 3.82
CA PRO A 61 -16.61 -28.54 4.43
C PRO A 61 -15.56 -29.53 3.92
N PHE A 62 -15.20 -29.46 2.64
CA PHE A 62 -14.16 -30.30 2.07
C PHE A 62 -12.81 -30.08 2.78
N LEU A 63 -12.38 -28.82 2.93
CA LEU A 63 -11.14 -28.47 3.62
C LEU A 63 -11.18 -28.81 5.12
N GLU A 64 -12.31 -28.56 5.79
CA GLU A 64 -12.50 -28.81 7.22
C GLU A 64 -12.58 -30.31 7.56
N SER A 65 -13.02 -31.15 6.61
CA SER A 65 -13.06 -32.60 6.75
C SER A 65 -11.66 -33.26 6.71
N CYS A 66 -10.64 -32.54 6.24
CA CYS A 66 -9.28 -33.04 6.15
C CYS A 66 -8.61 -33.05 7.54
N ASP A 67 -8.44 -34.23 8.13
CA ASP A 67 -7.79 -34.36 9.44
C ASP A 67 -6.29 -34.04 9.39
N GLU A 68 -5.64 -34.26 8.24
CA GLU A 68 -4.26 -33.86 7.98
C GLU A 68 -4.11 -32.33 8.06
N TRP A 69 -5.12 -31.56 7.63
CA TRP A 69 -5.11 -30.11 7.75
C TRP A 69 -5.03 -29.66 9.21
N LYS A 70 -5.80 -30.27 10.12
CA LYS A 70 -5.76 -29.93 11.56
C LYS A 70 -4.37 -30.20 12.15
N LYS A 71 -3.74 -31.34 11.79
CA LYS A 71 -2.38 -31.70 12.23
C LYS A 71 -1.35 -30.72 11.67
N LEU A 72 -1.47 -30.35 10.40
CA LEU A 72 -0.58 -29.40 9.73
C LEU A 72 -0.70 -28.01 10.35
N ASN A 73 -1.92 -27.50 10.50
CA ASN A 73 -2.20 -26.20 11.10
C ASN A 73 -1.58 -26.11 12.51
N ALA A 74 -1.83 -27.10 13.38
CA ALA A 74 -1.24 -27.13 14.72
C ALA A 74 0.30 -27.13 14.69
N LYS A 75 0.91 -27.86 13.75
CA LYS A 75 2.37 -27.90 13.58
C LYS A 75 2.91 -26.55 13.10
N LEU A 76 2.25 -25.92 12.13
CA LEU A 76 2.62 -24.60 11.62
C LEU A 76 2.47 -23.53 12.70
N THR A 77 1.33 -23.47 13.40
CA THR A 77 1.12 -22.54 14.52
C THR A 77 2.20 -22.70 15.59
N LYS A 78 2.53 -23.95 15.99
CA LYS A 78 3.61 -24.20 16.96
C LYS A 78 4.97 -23.71 16.46
N ARG A 79 5.27 -23.86 15.17
CA ARG A 79 6.55 -23.41 14.58
C ARG A 79 6.60 -21.90 14.35
N TRP A 80 5.46 -21.26 14.15
CA TRP A 80 5.33 -19.82 13.98
C TRP A 80 5.37 -19.06 15.31
N ASN A 81 5.03 -19.72 16.42
CA ASN A 81 4.97 -19.13 17.76
C ASN A 81 6.36 -18.93 18.39
N TYR A 82 7.09 -17.95 17.88
CA TYR A 82 8.35 -17.44 18.44
C TYR A 82 8.39 -15.92 18.31
N PRO A 83 9.10 -15.21 19.23
CA PRO A 83 9.27 -13.77 19.15
C PRO A 83 9.96 -13.33 17.85
N LYS A 84 9.43 -12.30 17.19
CA LYS A 84 9.96 -11.73 15.95
C LYS A 84 10.28 -10.27 16.18
N TYR A 85 11.39 -9.81 15.62
CA TYR A 85 11.87 -8.43 15.72
C TYR A 85 12.30 -7.94 14.35
N SER A 86 11.97 -6.70 14.02
CA SER A 86 12.66 -5.98 12.93
C SER A 86 14.03 -5.49 13.41
N CYS A 87 14.86 -5.03 12.47
CA CYS A 87 16.01 -4.21 12.83
C CYS A 87 15.53 -2.93 13.55
N PRO A 88 16.23 -2.47 14.60
CA PRO A 88 15.97 -1.17 15.19
C PRO A 88 16.40 -0.06 14.23
N PHE A 89 15.59 0.98 14.12
CA PHE A 89 15.87 2.18 13.35
C PHE A 89 15.77 3.41 14.25
N LYS A 90 16.70 4.36 14.07
CA LYS A 90 16.85 5.52 14.94
C LYS A 90 16.22 6.76 14.30
N HIS A 91 15.36 7.44 15.04
CA HIS A 91 14.85 8.77 14.69
C HIS A 91 15.00 9.68 15.90
N ALA A 92 15.50 10.89 15.66
CA ALA A 92 15.94 11.79 16.72
C ALA A 92 16.89 11.08 17.72
N SER A 93 16.53 11.10 19.01
CA SER A 93 17.26 10.43 20.08
C SER A 93 16.73 9.04 20.43
N ARG A 94 15.72 8.52 19.73
CA ARG A 94 15.01 7.27 20.08
C ARG A 94 15.20 6.18 19.04
N TYR A 95 15.03 4.94 19.46
CA TYR A 95 15.02 3.76 18.60
C TYR A 95 13.62 3.18 18.53
N PHE A 96 13.25 2.73 17.34
CA PHE A 96 11.97 2.13 17.04
C PHE A 96 12.19 0.77 16.38
N PHE A 97 11.30 -0.18 16.62
CA PHE A 97 11.32 -1.49 15.99
C PHE A 97 9.94 -2.15 16.06
N PHE A 98 9.65 -3.01 15.10
CA PHE A 98 8.48 -3.88 15.14
C PHE A 98 8.79 -5.14 15.92
N MET A 99 7.85 -5.59 16.74
CA MET A 99 7.94 -6.84 17.47
C MET A 99 6.60 -7.59 17.44
N ASN A 100 6.70 -8.90 17.31
CA ASN A 100 5.59 -9.84 17.47
C ASN A 100 5.96 -10.87 18.54
N THR A 101 5.13 -11.03 19.55
CA THR A 101 5.35 -12.03 20.62
C THR A 101 5.28 -13.47 20.13
N GLY A 102 4.66 -13.71 18.96
CA GLY A 102 4.61 -15.03 18.33
C GLY A 102 3.45 -15.16 17.35
N LEU A 103 2.23 -14.95 17.87
CA LEU A 103 0.99 -15.20 17.15
C LEU A 103 0.05 -13.98 17.15
N GLN A 104 0.58 -12.78 17.39
CA GLN A 104 -0.23 -11.57 17.21
C GLN A 104 -0.59 -11.42 15.74
N ASN A 105 -1.81 -10.94 15.47
CA ASN A 105 -2.29 -10.74 14.10
C ASN A 105 -1.42 -9.72 13.36
N GLN A 106 -1.02 -8.65 14.06
CA GLN A 106 -0.17 -7.58 13.53
C GLN A 106 1.04 -7.37 14.44
N ASP A 107 2.17 -7.02 13.84
CA ASP A 107 3.36 -6.61 14.58
C ASP A 107 3.11 -5.27 15.29
N VAL A 108 3.66 -5.11 16.49
CA VAL A 108 3.53 -3.90 17.30
C VAL A 108 4.78 -3.06 17.16
N LEU A 109 4.62 -1.76 16.95
CA LEU A 109 5.74 -0.82 16.90
C LEU A 109 6.09 -0.36 18.32
N TYR A 110 7.35 -0.58 18.70
CA TYR A 110 7.91 -0.19 20.00
C TYR A 110 8.85 1.01 19.88
N VAL A 111 9.08 1.69 21.00
CA VAL A 111 10.05 2.78 21.16
C VAL A 111 10.90 2.59 22.42
N GLN A 112 12.17 2.97 22.35
CA GLN A 112 13.13 2.98 23.46
C GLN A 112 14.10 4.16 23.33
N ASN A 113 14.62 4.72 24.45
CA ASN A 113 15.53 5.87 24.37
C ASN A 113 16.98 5.43 24.09
N SER A 114 17.36 4.25 24.57
CA SER A 114 18.64 3.60 24.28
C SER A 114 18.40 2.17 23.80
N LEU A 115 19.42 1.53 23.21
CA LEU A 115 19.32 0.12 22.79
C LEU A 115 19.23 -0.86 23.96
N ASP A 116 19.57 -0.41 25.17
CA ASP A 116 19.57 -1.22 26.40
C ASP A 116 18.34 -0.94 27.29
N ASP A 117 17.51 0.04 26.92
CA ASP A 117 16.31 0.40 27.67
C ASP A 117 15.18 -0.62 27.44
N GLU A 118 14.33 -0.81 28.45
CA GLU A 118 13.08 -1.57 28.29
C GLU A 118 12.15 -0.89 27.25
N PRO A 119 11.69 -1.62 26.22
CA PRO A 119 10.88 -1.03 25.16
C PRO A 119 9.45 -0.76 25.62
N LYS A 120 8.87 0.32 25.09
CA LYS A 120 7.46 0.69 25.32
C LYS A 120 6.67 0.61 24.02
N VAL A 121 5.41 0.20 24.09
CA VAL A 121 4.51 0.21 22.93
C VAL A 121 4.36 1.66 22.45
N PHE A 122 4.67 1.89 21.18
CA PHE A 122 4.45 3.16 20.51
C PHE A 122 3.16 3.13 19.67
N LEU A 123 2.91 2.05 18.94
CA LEU A 123 1.68 1.84 18.16
C LEU A 123 1.34 0.35 18.07
N ASP A 124 0.13 -0.01 18.49
CA ASP A 124 -0.39 -1.38 18.40
C ASP A 124 -1.59 -1.45 17.44
N PRO A 125 -1.43 -1.99 16.22
CA PRO A 125 -2.53 -2.16 15.28
C PRO A 125 -3.60 -3.16 15.76
N ASN A 126 -3.25 -4.10 16.64
CA ASN A 126 -4.19 -5.08 17.18
C ASN A 126 -5.24 -4.42 18.09
N ALA A 127 -4.96 -3.23 18.63
CA ALA A 127 -5.93 -2.44 19.39
C ALA A 127 -6.98 -1.74 18.49
N LEU A 128 -6.73 -1.67 17.17
CA LEU A 128 -7.60 -0.98 16.21
C LEU A 128 -8.69 -1.92 15.64
N SER A 129 -8.43 -3.23 15.59
CA SER A 129 -9.45 -4.22 15.18
C SER A 129 -9.38 -5.49 16.02
N LYS A 130 -10.57 -5.98 16.43
CA LYS A 130 -10.71 -7.22 17.22
C LYS A 130 -10.22 -8.47 16.49
N ASP A 131 -10.35 -8.50 15.17
CA ASP A 131 -9.92 -9.61 14.31
C ASP A 131 -8.55 -9.36 13.65
N GLY A 132 -7.89 -8.23 13.94
CA GLY A 132 -6.60 -7.88 13.37
C GLY A 132 -6.62 -7.51 11.87
N THR A 133 -7.78 -7.21 11.29
CA THR A 133 -7.92 -6.83 9.86
C THR A 133 -7.52 -5.39 9.55
N ILE A 134 -7.09 -4.61 10.54
CA ILE A 134 -6.47 -3.30 10.31
C ILE A 134 -4.95 -3.45 10.41
N ALA A 135 -4.26 -3.14 9.32
CA ALA A 135 -2.81 -3.23 9.20
C ALA A 135 -2.16 -1.85 9.04
N LEU A 136 -0.96 -1.69 9.58
CA LEU A 136 -0.11 -0.53 9.29
C LEU A 136 0.53 -0.73 7.91
N VAL A 137 0.38 0.25 7.03
CA VAL A 137 0.86 0.21 5.65
C VAL A 137 1.61 1.49 5.31
N GLY A 138 2.93 1.39 5.22
CA GLY A 138 3.80 2.53 5.02
C GLY A 138 3.87 3.46 6.23
N SER A 139 5.07 3.95 6.53
CA SER A 139 5.27 4.94 7.58
C SER A 139 6.51 5.77 7.33
N ARG A 140 6.49 7.02 7.78
CA ARG A 140 7.61 7.96 7.68
C ARG A 140 7.63 8.88 8.90
N PHE A 141 8.81 9.00 9.50
CA PHE A 141 9.05 10.04 10.49
C PHE A 141 9.34 11.36 9.80
N SER A 142 9.00 12.46 10.46
CA SER A 142 9.52 13.78 10.11
C SER A 142 11.04 13.82 10.22
N ASP A 143 11.67 14.83 9.63
CA ASP A 143 13.13 14.95 9.61
C ASP A 143 13.72 15.04 11.02
N ASP A 144 13.04 15.76 11.90
CA ASP A 144 13.42 15.88 13.31
C ASP A 144 12.98 14.69 14.17
N GLY A 145 12.24 13.72 13.62
CA GLY A 145 11.75 12.53 14.30
C GLY A 145 10.64 12.77 15.33
N ASN A 146 10.05 13.96 15.40
CA ASN A 146 8.99 14.29 16.36
C ASN A 146 7.57 13.94 15.90
N LEU A 147 7.39 13.72 14.60
CA LEU A 147 6.10 13.34 14.01
C LEU A 147 6.24 12.02 13.27
N PHE A 148 5.17 11.22 13.31
CA PHE A 148 5.08 9.92 12.66
C PHE A 148 3.84 9.87 11.79
N ALA A 149 4.02 9.90 10.47
CA ALA A 149 2.97 9.65 9.51
C ALA A 149 2.89 8.14 9.22
N TYR A 150 1.67 7.58 9.25
CA TYR A 150 1.45 6.16 8.98
C TYR A 150 0.13 5.93 8.25
N GLY A 151 0.11 4.94 7.36
CA GLY A 151 -1.10 4.47 6.69
C GLY A 151 -1.77 3.35 7.46
N LEU A 152 -3.10 3.32 7.43
CA LEU A 152 -3.92 2.20 7.89
C LEU A 152 -4.72 1.64 6.71
N SER A 153 -4.59 0.33 6.47
CA SER A 153 -5.42 -0.42 5.52
C SER A 153 -6.39 -1.30 6.30
N GLN A 154 -7.63 -1.39 5.82
CA GLN A 154 -8.68 -2.23 6.40
C GLN A 154 -8.98 -3.41 5.47
N SER A 155 -9.15 -4.60 6.05
CA SER A 155 -9.54 -5.83 5.35
C SER A 155 -8.62 -6.21 4.17
N GLY A 156 -7.37 -5.74 4.19
CA GLY A 156 -6.40 -5.99 3.12
C GLY A 156 -6.59 -5.14 1.85
N SER A 157 -7.44 -4.12 1.89
CA SER A 157 -7.63 -3.17 0.79
C SER A 157 -6.37 -2.33 0.54
N ASP A 158 -6.06 -2.02 -0.71
CA ASP A 158 -5.02 -1.04 -1.04
C ASP A 158 -5.41 0.39 -0.68
N TRP A 159 -6.69 0.65 -0.38
CA TRP A 159 -7.10 1.92 0.20
C TRP A 159 -6.54 2.09 1.60
N THR A 160 -6.10 3.31 1.85
CA THR A 160 -5.44 3.65 3.10
C THR A 160 -5.96 4.96 3.65
N LYS A 161 -5.96 5.05 4.98
CA LYS A 161 -6.12 6.30 5.73
C LYS A 161 -4.79 6.68 6.31
N LEU A 162 -4.30 7.87 5.96
CA LEU A 162 -3.04 8.37 6.50
C LEU A 162 -3.34 9.20 7.76
N LYS A 163 -2.65 8.85 8.85
CA LYS A 163 -2.72 9.52 10.14
C LYS A 163 -1.35 10.07 10.52
N VAL A 164 -1.34 11.06 11.41
CA VAL A 164 -0.13 11.64 11.99
C VAL A 164 -0.17 11.47 13.50
N ARG A 165 0.94 11.06 14.09
CA ARG A 165 1.12 10.91 15.54
C ARG A 165 2.27 11.77 16.04
N ASP A 166 2.06 12.44 17.17
CA ASP A 166 3.14 13.08 17.91
C ASP A 166 3.96 11.99 18.61
N VAL A 167 5.27 11.96 18.34
CA VAL A 167 6.18 10.94 18.86
C VAL A 167 6.43 11.12 20.36
N ASN A 168 6.35 12.34 20.88
CA ASN A 168 6.60 12.67 22.28
C ASN A 168 5.42 12.30 23.18
N THR A 169 4.19 12.57 22.74
CA THR A 169 2.98 12.26 23.52
C THR A 169 2.43 10.87 23.22
N GLY A 170 2.67 10.34 22.01
CA GLY A 170 2.05 9.12 21.51
C GLY A 170 0.60 9.32 21.05
N GLU A 171 0.13 10.58 20.98
CA GLU A 171 -1.23 10.93 20.59
C GLU A 171 -1.33 11.20 19.09
N ASP A 172 -2.44 10.78 18.48
CA ASP A 172 -2.74 11.09 17.09
C ASP A 172 -3.25 12.54 16.97
N PHE A 173 -2.82 13.22 15.91
CA PHE A 173 -3.44 14.44 15.46
C PHE A 173 -4.88 14.19 14.98
N PRO A 174 -5.77 15.19 15.04
CA PRO A 174 -7.19 15.01 14.71
C PRO A 174 -7.45 14.80 13.22
N GLU A 175 -6.56 15.27 12.34
CA GLU A 175 -6.70 15.08 10.90
C GLU A 175 -6.61 13.60 10.49
N THR A 176 -7.34 13.25 9.43
CA THR A 176 -7.22 11.98 8.74
C THR A 176 -7.26 12.27 7.24
N ILE A 177 -6.29 11.71 6.52
CA ILE A 177 -6.14 11.90 5.09
C ILE A 177 -6.69 10.65 4.41
N GLU A 178 -7.80 10.82 3.71
CA GLU A 178 -8.53 9.75 3.03
C GLU A 178 -8.13 9.65 1.55
N HIS A 179 -8.58 8.56 0.90
CA HIS A 179 -8.40 8.29 -0.53
C HIS A 179 -6.93 8.19 -0.99
N THR A 180 -6.05 7.74 -0.10
CA THR A 180 -4.68 7.39 -0.46
C THR A 180 -4.58 5.91 -0.84
N LYS A 181 -3.72 5.59 -1.80
CA LYS A 181 -3.18 4.24 -2.06
C LYS A 181 -1.67 4.36 -2.22
N PHE A 182 -0.92 3.28 -1.99
CA PHE A 182 0.54 3.26 -2.13
C PHE A 182 1.25 4.34 -1.27
N VAL A 183 0.88 4.38 0.02
CA VAL A 183 1.19 5.46 0.97
C VAL A 183 2.65 5.91 0.94
N THR A 184 2.84 7.19 0.65
CA THR A 184 4.12 7.90 0.82
C THR A 184 3.85 9.24 1.51
N ALA A 185 4.57 9.53 2.59
CA ALA A 185 4.59 10.83 3.27
C ALA A 185 5.99 11.41 3.19
N SER A 186 6.20 12.30 2.21
CA SER A 186 7.50 12.90 1.92
C SER A 186 7.61 14.24 2.64
N TRP A 187 8.21 14.23 3.82
CA TRP A 187 8.27 15.38 4.73
C TRP A 187 9.16 16.51 4.21
N THR A 188 8.72 17.75 4.40
CA THR A 188 9.62 18.91 4.30
C THR A 188 10.53 18.97 5.53
N LYS A 189 11.74 19.48 5.35
CA LYS A 189 12.73 19.61 6.43
C LYS A 189 12.35 20.63 7.51
N ASP A 190 11.35 21.46 7.26
CA ASP A 190 10.79 22.35 8.29
C ASP A 190 9.73 21.67 9.17
N ASN A 191 9.43 20.39 8.93
CA ASN A 191 8.52 19.53 9.68
C ASN A 191 7.08 20.07 9.80
N LYS A 192 6.68 21.01 8.93
CA LYS A 192 5.32 21.59 8.94
C LYS A 192 4.31 20.75 8.16
N GLY A 193 4.76 19.77 7.39
CA GLY A 193 3.91 19.01 6.50
C GLY A 193 4.68 18.06 5.61
N PHE A 194 3.94 17.38 4.74
CA PHE A 194 4.48 16.40 3.81
C PHE A 194 3.72 16.38 2.49
N PHE A 195 4.45 16.00 1.45
CA PHE A 195 3.87 15.68 0.14
C PHE A 195 3.33 14.25 0.15
N TYR A 196 2.14 14.07 -0.42
CA TYR A 196 1.49 12.77 -0.57
C TYR A 196 0.61 12.75 -1.81
N ALA A 197 0.30 11.56 -2.32
CA ALA A 197 -0.58 11.39 -3.47
C ALA A 197 -1.92 10.77 -3.05
N ARG A 198 -3.03 11.28 -3.59
CA ARG A 198 -4.38 10.71 -3.42
C ARG A 198 -5.14 10.66 -4.74
N TYR A 199 -6.15 9.80 -4.76
CA TYR A 199 -7.11 9.72 -5.86
C TYR A 199 -8.28 10.67 -5.61
N PRO A 200 -8.94 11.15 -6.68
CA PRO A 200 -10.18 11.90 -6.53
C PRO A 200 -11.26 11.04 -5.87
N VAL A 201 -12.17 11.71 -5.16
CA VAL A 201 -13.40 11.06 -4.71
C VAL A 201 -14.27 10.81 -5.94
N VAL A 202 -14.60 9.55 -6.20
CA VAL A 202 -15.50 9.13 -7.28
C VAL A 202 -16.80 8.60 -6.67
N GLU A 203 -17.88 8.63 -7.44
CA GLU A 203 -19.14 7.99 -7.02
C GLU A 203 -18.94 6.46 -6.93
N GLY A 204 -19.48 5.85 -5.87
CA GLY A 204 -19.36 4.42 -5.61
C GLY A 204 -18.56 4.10 -4.33
N LYS A 205 -18.18 2.83 -4.19
CA LYS A 205 -17.38 2.34 -3.06
C LYS A 205 -15.89 2.61 -3.28
N ALA A 206 -15.17 2.78 -2.18
CA ALA A 206 -13.71 2.89 -2.11
C ALA A 206 -13.21 2.15 -0.87
N ASP A 207 -13.63 0.90 -0.72
CA ASP A 207 -13.34 0.03 0.42
C ASP A 207 -12.51 -1.20 0.04
N GLY A 208 -12.22 -1.38 -1.26
CA GLY A 208 -11.47 -2.49 -1.83
C GLY A 208 -12.33 -3.58 -2.45
N SER A 209 -13.67 -3.49 -2.34
CA SER A 209 -14.57 -4.38 -3.08
C SER A 209 -14.84 -3.87 -4.49
N GLU A 210 -14.58 -2.61 -4.79
CA GLU A 210 -14.84 -2.03 -6.10
C GLU A 210 -13.84 -2.52 -7.17
N THR A 211 -14.28 -2.55 -8.42
CA THR A 211 -13.48 -2.96 -9.59
C THR A 211 -13.07 -1.79 -10.48
N ALA A 212 -13.48 -0.57 -10.13
CA ALA A 212 -13.19 0.63 -10.91
C ALA A 212 -11.69 0.93 -10.96
N ALA A 213 -11.20 1.32 -12.13
CA ALA A 213 -9.82 1.75 -12.30
C ALA A 213 -9.53 3.01 -11.46
N ASN A 214 -8.36 3.05 -10.84
CA ASN A 214 -7.91 4.24 -10.10
C ASN A 214 -7.14 5.16 -11.03
N GLU A 215 -7.77 6.26 -11.43
CA GLU A 215 -7.23 7.24 -12.37
C GLU A 215 -7.13 8.63 -11.77
N ASN A 216 -6.36 9.50 -12.43
CA ASN A 216 -6.18 10.91 -12.10
C ASN A 216 -5.59 11.13 -10.71
N GLN A 217 -4.58 10.35 -10.34
CA GLN A 217 -3.86 10.55 -9.08
C GLN A 217 -3.26 11.96 -9.03
N LYS A 218 -3.43 12.64 -7.90
CA LYS A 218 -2.95 14.01 -7.69
C LYS A 218 -1.96 14.06 -6.56
N LEU A 219 -0.95 14.91 -6.71
CA LEU A 219 0.03 15.20 -5.68
C LEU A 219 -0.45 16.39 -4.86
N TYR A 220 -0.52 16.21 -3.55
CA TYR A 220 -0.90 17.22 -2.58
C TYR A 220 0.21 17.47 -1.56
N TYR A 221 0.15 18.62 -0.91
CA TYR A 221 0.90 18.91 0.30
C TYR A 221 -0.07 19.14 1.46
N HIS A 222 0.14 18.39 2.54
CA HIS A 222 -0.64 18.49 3.77
C HIS A 222 0.14 19.26 4.83
N ARG A 223 -0.52 20.15 5.57
CA ARG A 223 0.04 20.84 6.74
C ARG A 223 -0.49 20.23 8.01
N ILE A 224 0.40 20.00 8.97
CA ILE A 224 0.05 19.39 10.25
C ILE A 224 -0.88 20.29 11.04
N GLY A 225 -1.94 19.69 11.59
CA GLY A 225 -3.00 20.37 12.32
C GLY A 225 -4.05 21.05 11.44
N GLU A 226 -3.96 20.95 10.11
CA GLU A 226 -5.01 21.42 9.20
C GLU A 226 -5.89 20.25 8.72
N PRO A 227 -7.19 20.47 8.47
CA PRO A 227 -8.04 19.47 7.84
C PRO A 227 -7.64 19.22 6.36
N GLN A 228 -7.89 18.00 5.87
CA GLN A 228 -7.51 17.55 4.52
C GLN A 228 -8.08 18.42 3.38
N ASP A 229 -9.17 19.16 3.61
CA ASP A 229 -9.77 20.06 2.61
C ASP A 229 -8.93 21.34 2.37
N LYS A 230 -7.93 21.60 3.24
CA LYS A 230 -6.93 22.66 3.07
C LYS A 230 -5.66 22.22 2.33
N ASP A 231 -5.56 20.94 2.00
CA ASP A 231 -4.38 20.41 1.33
C ASP A 231 -4.16 21.10 -0.02
N VAL A 232 -2.90 21.45 -0.26
CA VAL A 232 -2.51 22.24 -1.42
C VAL A 232 -2.24 21.31 -2.59
N LEU A 233 -2.90 21.54 -3.72
CA LEU A 233 -2.64 20.79 -4.95
C LEU A 233 -1.27 21.21 -5.54
N ILE A 234 -0.37 20.26 -5.68
CA ILE A 234 1.02 20.47 -6.11
C ILE A 234 1.24 20.11 -7.57
N ALA A 235 0.72 18.97 -8.00
CA ALA A 235 0.81 18.51 -9.37
C ALA A 235 -0.39 17.63 -9.74
N GLU A 236 -0.82 17.71 -10.99
CA GLU A 236 -1.80 16.84 -11.61
C GLU A 236 -1.54 16.77 -13.12
N PHE A 237 -1.86 15.64 -13.73
CA PHE A 237 -1.67 15.38 -15.16
C PHE A 237 -2.96 14.81 -15.77
N PRO A 238 -4.02 15.63 -15.92
CA PRO A 238 -5.33 15.14 -16.36
C PRO A 238 -5.32 14.54 -17.77
N GLU A 239 -4.37 14.94 -18.63
CA GLU A 239 -4.18 14.37 -19.97
C GLU A 239 -3.58 12.95 -19.93
N GLU A 240 -3.07 12.51 -18.77
CA GLU A 240 -2.46 11.20 -18.55
C GLU A 240 -3.05 10.55 -17.29
N PRO A 241 -4.32 10.13 -17.33
CA PRO A 241 -5.08 9.67 -16.15
C PRO A 241 -4.47 8.44 -15.45
N SER A 242 -3.68 7.64 -16.16
CA SER A 242 -3.02 6.44 -15.60
C SER A 242 -1.71 6.74 -14.86
N TRP A 243 -1.20 7.98 -14.91
CA TRP A 243 0.05 8.32 -14.25
C TRP A 243 -0.09 8.30 -12.72
N ARG A 244 0.86 7.62 -12.07
CA ARG A 244 1.02 7.58 -10.62
C ARG A 244 2.19 8.44 -10.20
N LEU A 245 1.99 9.22 -9.15
CA LEU A 245 2.86 10.28 -8.68
C LEU A 245 3.50 9.90 -7.35
N MET A 246 4.82 9.75 -7.34
CA MET A 246 5.59 9.41 -6.15
C MET A 246 6.53 10.57 -5.78
N PRO A 247 6.22 11.34 -4.72
CA PRO A 247 7.06 12.44 -4.28
C PRO A 247 8.19 11.97 -3.37
N GLU A 248 9.36 12.60 -3.51
CA GLU A 248 10.48 12.43 -2.59
C GLU A 248 11.22 13.77 -2.38
N VAL A 249 11.34 14.21 -1.14
CA VAL A 249 12.11 15.40 -0.78
C VAL A 249 13.56 14.98 -0.64
N SER A 250 14.45 15.68 -1.33
CA SER A 250 15.90 15.43 -1.27
C SER A 250 16.45 15.50 0.17
N ASP A 251 17.56 14.83 0.43
CA ASP A 251 18.26 14.81 1.73
C ASP A 251 18.56 16.21 2.27
N CYS A 252 18.88 17.17 1.40
CA CYS A 252 19.14 18.56 1.78
C CYS A 252 17.87 19.42 1.95
N GLY A 253 16.69 18.88 1.63
CA GLY A 253 15.40 19.56 1.74
C GLY A 253 15.07 20.60 0.66
N LYS A 254 15.99 20.87 -0.26
CA LYS A 254 15.85 21.97 -1.24
C LYS A 254 15.04 21.59 -2.47
N TYR A 255 14.91 20.29 -2.74
CA TYR A 255 14.28 19.79 -3.95
C TYR A 255 13.17 18.80 -3.63
N LEU A 256 12.07 18.92 -4.38
CA LEU A 256 11.06 17.88 -4.50
C LEU A 256 11.31 17.14 -5.81
N MET A 257 11.64 15.86 -5.71
CA MET A 257 11.64 14.92 -6.82
C MET A 257 10.24 14.36 -6.98
N LEU A 258 9.79 14.29 -8.22
CA LEU A 258 8.54 13.66 -8.60
C LEU A 258 8.85 12.55 -9.60
N PHE A 259 8.76 11.31 -9.11
CA PHE A 259 8.80 10.12 -9.95
C PHE A 259 7.39 9.84 -10.46
N ILE A 260 7.27 9.66 -11.77
CA ILE A 260 5.98 9.43 -12.42
C ILE A 260 6.05 8.06 -13.09
N MET A 261 5.08 7.19 -12.80
CA MET A 261 4.98 5.86 -13.36
C MET A 261 3.69 5.69 -14.16
N LYS A 262 3.73 5.00 -15.30
CA LYS A 262 2.55 4.58 -16.07
C LYS A 262 2.21 3.09 -15.92
N GLY A 263 3.15 2.29 -15.41
CA GLY A 263 3.02 0.84 -15.24
C GLY A 263 3.84 0.34 -14.05
N CYS A 264 4.45 -0.84 -14.20
CA CYS A 264 5.24 -1.50 -13.15
C CYS A 264 6.77 -1.32 -13.30
N LYS A 265 7.21 -0.62 -14.34
CA LYS A 265 8.62 -0.33 -14.66
C LYS A 265 8.71 1.02 -15.34
N ASP A 266 9.92 1.56 -15.32
CA ASP A 266 10.32 2.80 -15.98
C ASP A 266 9.57 4.02 -15.43
N MET A 267 10.26 5.15 -15.38
CA MET A 267 9.69 6.34 -14.76
C MET A 267 10.17 7.63 -15.42
N LEU A 268 9.30 8.63 -15.41
CA LEU A 268 9.72 10.00 -15.62
C LEU A 268 10.27 10.54 -14.28
N LEU A 269 11.17 11.50 -14.38
CA LEU A 269 11.78 12.13 -13.21
C LEU A 269 11.79 13.63 -13.39
N TYR A 270 10.99 14.32 -12.58
CA TYR A 270 10.86 15.77 -12.56
C TYR A 270 11.33 16.35 -11.22
N PHE A 271 11.78 17.60 -11.22
CA PHE A 271 12.27 18.28 -10.02
C PHE A 271 11.65 19.66 -9.85
N SER A 272 11.27 20.00 -8.62
CA SER A 272 10.99 21.37 -8.22
C SER A 272 11.97 21.85 -7.17
N ASN A 273 12.40 23.11 -7.25
CA ASN A 273 13.23 23.74 -6.22
C ASN A 273 12.33 24.44 -5.20
N LEU A 274 12.26 23.90 -3.99
CA LEU A 274 11.36 24.35 -2.94
C LEU A 274 11.75 25.73 -2.38
N GLU A 275 13.04 26.09 -2.40
CA GLU A 275 13.50 27.41 -1.95
C GLU A 275 13.04 28.51 -2.94
N LYS A 276 13.08 28.21 -4.24
CA LYS A 276 12.64 29.15 -5.28
C LYS A 276 11.13 29.30 -5.37
N ALA A 277 10.36 28.32 -4.90
CA ALA A 277 8.90 28.38 -4.89
C ALA A 277 8.33 29.45 -3.95
N GLY A 278 9.12 29.94 -2.98
CA GLY A 278 8.67 30.97 -2.04
C GLY A 278 7.56 30.50 -1.08
N GLY A 279 7.35 29.18 -0.97
CA GLY A 279 6.32 28.54 -0.16
C GLY A 279 5.52 27.48 -0.94
N ILE A 280 4.77 26.64 -0.22
CA ILE A 280 3.98 25.55 -0.80
C ILE A 280 2.50 25.94 -0.77
N ASN A 281 2.09 26.86 -1.64
CA ASN A 281 0.75 27.46 -1.64
C ASN A 281 -0.05 27.20 -2.92
N GLY A 282 0.49 26.42 -3.85
CA GLY A 282 -0.18 26.02 -5.08
C GLY A 282 0.67 25.03 -5.87
N LYS A 283 0.34 24.91 -7.16
CA LYS A 283 1.10 24.06 -8.08
C LYS A 283 2.55 24.52 -8.15
N LEU A 284 3.47 23.56 -8.15
CA LEU A 284 4.90 23.83 -8.27
C LEU A 284 5.34 23.74 -9.72
N ASP A 285 6.32 24.56 -10.09
CA ASP A 285 7.00 24.44 -11.38
C ASP A 285 8.00 23.29 -11.32
N PHE A 286 7.94 22.41 -12.32
CA PHE A 286 8.79 21.23 -12.43
C PHE A 286 9.71 21.32 -13.64
N THR A 287 11.01 21.22 -13.38
CA THR A 287 12.02 20.94 -14.41
C THR A 287 11.98 19.46 -14.76
N LYS A 288 11.78 19.14 -16.03
CA LYS A 288 11.75 17.76 -16.51
C LYS A 288 13.17 17.26 -16.79
N ILE A 289 13.58 16.16 -16.14
CA ILE A 289 14.93 15.58 -16.29
C ILE A 289 14.88 14.31 -17.14
N VAL A 290 13.96 13.39 -16.82
CA VAL A 290 13.67 12.21 -17.63
C VAL A 290 12.25 12.33 -18.16
N THR A 291 12.08 12.28 -19.49
CA THR A 291 10.82 12.54 -20.18
C THR A 291 10.30 11.34 -20.98
N GLU A 292 10.95 10.20 -20.86
CA GLU A 292 10.58 8.95 -21.52
C GLU A 292 10.54 7.83 -20.50
N PHE A 293 9.57 6.92 -20.62
CA PHE A 293 9.49 5.71 -19.83
C PHE A 293 10.45 4.66 -20.43
N ASP A 294 11.76 4.87 -20.23
CA ASP A 294 12.82 4.03 -20.80
C ASP A 294 13.64 3.24 -19.77
N SER A 295 13.64 3.70 -18.51
CA SER A 295 14.51 3.19 -17.46
C SER A 295 13.99 3.58 -16.07
N ASP A 296 14.45 2.83 -15.07
CA ASP A 296 14.23 3.12 -13.65
C ASP A 296 15.27 4.13 -13.14
N TYR A 297 14.88 4.98 -12.19
CA TYR A 297 15.78 5.90 -11.48
C TYR A 297 15.40 5.96 -10.00
N ASP A 298 16.12 5.24 -9.16
CA ASP A 298 15.93 5.28 -7.70
C ASP A 298 16.88 6.32 -7.10
N TYR A 299 16.35 7.32 -6.39
CA TYR A 299 17.18 8.31 -5.69
C TYR A 299 18.02 7.64 -4.60
N ILE A 300 19.30 8.04 -4.53
CA ILE A 300 20.21 7.58 -3.47
C ILE A 300 20.51 8.73 -2.51
N THR A 301 21.00 9.86 -3.04
CA THR A 301 21.36 11.06 -2.26
C THR A 301 21.69 12.23 -3.20
N ASN A 302 22.00 13.40 -2.65
CA ASN A 302 22.54 14.53 -3.41
C ASN A 302 23.50 15.42 -2.61
N GLU A 303 24.50 15.97 -3.31
CA GLU A 303 25.38 17.03 -2.82
C GLU A 303 25.08 18.32 -3.60
N GLY A 304 24.33 19.23 -2.97
CA GLY A 304 23.84 20.43 -3.66
C GLY A 304 22.94 20.04 -4.84
N SER A 305 23.36 20.40 -6.06
CA SER A 305 22.63 20.08 -7.30
C SER A 305 23.13 18.82 -8.01
N ILE A 306 24.09 18.08 -7.44
CA ILE A 306 24.60 16.82 -7.99
C ILE A 306 23.86 15.68 -7.29
N PHE A 307 23.08 14.91 -8.06
CA PHE A 307 22.26 13.82 -7.56
C PHE A 307 22.84 12.48 -7.98
N SER A 308 22.75 11.49 -7.10
CA SER A 308 23.11 10.11 -7.40
C SER A 308 21.86 9.25 -7.50
N PHE A 309 21.76 8.49 -8.60
CA PHE A 309 20.63 7.60 -8.87
C PHE A 309 21.11 6.19 -9.15
N ARG A 310 20.39 5.18 -8.64
CA ARG A 310 20.48 3.81 -9.17
C ARG A 310 19.58 3.72 -10.39
N THR A 311 20.11 3.21 -11.51
CA THR A 311 19.36 3.12 -12.77
C THR A 311 19.73 1.88 -13.57
N ASN A 312 18.79 1.39 -14.38
CA ASN A 312 19.02 0.36 -15.38
C ASN A 312 19.30 0.93 -16.80
N LYS A 313 19.43 2.25 -16.94
CA LYS A 313 19.68 2.91 -18.24
C LYS A 313 21.00 2.47 -18.87
N GLY A 314 20.88 1.71 -19.96
CA GLY A 314 22.00 1.08 -20.66
C GLY A 314 22.74 0.04 -19.81
N ALA A 315 22.13 -0.44 -18.72
CA ALA A 315 22.75 -1.32 -17.74
C ALA A 315 21.68 -2.27 -17.15
N PRO A 316 21.40 -3.44 -17.77
CA PRO A 316 20.33 -4.33 -17.32
C PRO A 316 20.52 -4.87 -15.89
N ASN A 317 21.76 -4.85 -15.37
CA ASN A 317 22.09 -5.24 -13.99
C ASN A 317 22.19 -4.03 -13.04
N TYR A 318 21.64 -2.88 -13.45
CA TYR A 318 21.71 -1.58 -12.77
C TYR A 318 23.14 -1.03 -12.61
N ARG A 319 23.23 0.28 -12.38
CA ARG A 319 24.43 1.02 -11.99
C ARG A 319 24.04 2.27 -11.19
N VAL A 320 25.03 2.93 -10.61
CA VAL A 320 24.86 4.28 -10.06
C VAL A 320 25.35 5.30 -11.09
N VAL A 321 24.60 6.38 -11.28
CA VAL A 321 24.95 7.52 -12.13
C VAL A 321 24.96 8.82 -11.33
#